data_AF-A0A7H8QWG4-F1
#
_entry.id   AF-A0A7H8QWG4-F1
#
_cell.length_a   1.000
_cell.length_b   1.000
_cell.length_c   1.000
_cell.angle_alpha   90.00
_cell.angle_beta   90.00
_cell.angle_gamma   90.00
#
_symmetry.space_group_name_H-M   'P 1'
#
loop_
_entity.id
_entity.type
_entity.pdbx_description
1 polymer ?
#
loop_
_entity_poly.entity_id
_entity_poly.type
_entity_poly.pdbx_seq_one_letter_code
_entity_poly.pdbx_strand_id
1 'polypeptide(L)'
;MGETGAVKRKGKPRGIRRDRDCQSCKDRGIKCDLNRPRCQPCVQSGLPCGGYPQRVIWATETTSRQRRPSETLRSSSSRTATLSKESPTISHPKPAASGSPSTPVNNAADAATTVEAATEAARAQYPENHQYSFIKRLTEFYEQIKVTEHQSNGSYLSPKAIDLVSRIWDFVRARMQGYVTVGSPEQSSMDAVRFHVAALMELAEAVEEAHPVALFGIAAFAFFEVCDGSFGEWQRHLKGARSLLDIHCRSKADLDQLSRDISGLTHIVAHLVWFDTMGAIIRGSRGLIFDDWHRETLMDGFFARVGCPPDTFRLFVTLSNTEASLDGLNLSFEAVDQLLRAEPEANASVADLTTGAWRCTAAIAILSRIGDANSPSRQRALSSAVDQACRAISSIPPTSGIYIHLAATAYLAGINATHAQQCEIVRNYWRNCQESDFPHYPDGQARCEEKWRADGLA
;
A
#
# COMPACT_ATOMS: atom_id res chain seq x y z
N MET A 1 69.47 42.55 14.26
CA MET A 1 68.92 41.19 14.17
C MET A 1 67.41 41.32 14.21
N GLY A 2 66.66 40.64 13.33
CA GLY A 2 65.20 40.68 13.30
C GLY A 2 64.66 39.27 13.11
N GLU A 3 63.76 38.84 14.00
CA GLU A 3 63.23 37.47 13.99
C GLU A 3 62.10 37.31 12.97
N THR A 4 62.30 36.41 12.00
CA THR A 4 61.29 36.11 10.98
C THR A 4 60.24 35.13 11.50
N GLY A 5 59.17 35.66 12.11
CA GLY A 5 58.03 34.86 12.55
C GLY A 5 57.35 34.11 11.40
N ALA A 6 57.42 32.77 11.41
CA ALA A 6 56.93 31.94 10.32
C ALA A 6 55.39 31.92 10.21
N VAL A 7 54.86 32.51 9.14
CA VAL A 7 53.40 32.57 8.88
C VAL A 7 52.85 31.17 8.55
N LYS A 8 52.09 30.57 9.48
CA LYS A 8 51.33 29.35 9.23
C LYS A 8 50.30 29.58 8.10
N ARG A 9 50.52 28.95 6.95
CA ARG A 9 49.58 28.97 5.81
C ARG A 9 48.21 28.44 6.26
N LYS A 10 47.17 29.27 6.21
CA LYS A 10 45.78 28.82 6.41
C LYS A 10 45.45 27.80 5.31
N GLY A 11 45.09 26.58 5.71
CA GLY A 11 44.66 25.55 4.76
C GLY A 11 43.40 25.97 4.00
N LYS A 12 43.22 25.46 2.78
CA LYS A 12 42.01 25.70 1.97
C LYS A 12 40.76 25.40 2.82
N PRO A 13 39.69 26.21 2.75
CA PRO A 13 38.48 25.96 3.52
C PRO A 13 37.95 24.57 3.20
N ARG A 14 37.73 23.74 4.22
CA ARG A 14 37.08 22.43 4.05
C ARG A 14 35.67 22.70 3.52
N GLY A 15 35.41 22.26 2.29
CA GLY A 15 34.16 22.54 1.58
C GLY A 15 32.94 22.19 2.44
N ILE A 16 31.91 23.05 2.39
CA ILE A 16 30.69 22.85 3.17
C ILE A 16 30.09 21.48 2.80
N ARG A 17 29.98 20.62 3.82
CA ARG A 17 29.46 19.26 3.70
C ARG A 17 27.94 19.28 3.53
N ARG A 18 27.51 19.52 2.28
CA ARG A 18 26.11 19.49 1.84
C ARG A 18 25.48 18.10 1.87
N ASP A 19 26.24 17.03 2.13
CA ASP A 19 25.73 15.65 2.10
C ASP A 19 24.54 15.45 3.06
N ARG A 20 24.54 16.17 4.19
CA ARG A 20 23.51 16.13 5.24
C ARG A 20 22.31 17.04 5.00
N ASP A 21 22.40 18.01 4.08
CA ASP A 21 21.37 19.02 3.86
C ASP A 21 20.04 18.38 3.41
N CYS A 22 18.91 19.00 3.77
CA CYS A 22 17.61 18.56 3.25
C CYS A 22 17.54 18.76 1.73
N GLN A 23 16.72 17.98 1.03
CA GLN A 23 16.71 17.97 -0.43
C GLN A 23 16.40 19.36 -1.00
N SER A 24 15.33 20.01 -0.52
CA SER A 24 14.97 21.38 -0.91
C SER A 24 16.06 22.43 -0.67
N CYS A 25 16.97 22.25 0.29
CA CYS A 25 18.12 23.16 0.45
C CYS A 25 19.25 22.85 -0.54
N LYS A 26 19.48 21.57 -0.87
CA LYS A 26 20.42 21.14 -1.91
C LYS A 26 20.00 21.69 -3.27
N ASP A 27 18.76 21.47 -3.66
CA ASP A 27 18.21 21.84 -4.97
C ASP A 27 18.23 23.37 -5.16
N ARG A 28 17.91 24.13 -4.09
CA ARG A 28 17.99 25.60 -4.07
C ARG A 28 19.41 26.15 -3.92
N GLY A 29 20.43 25.30 -3.80
CA GLY A 29 21.83 25.71 -3.61
C GLY A 29 22.15 26.40 -2.28
N ILE A 30 21.20 26.53 -1.36
CA ILE A 30 21.37 27.23 -0.07
C ILE A 30 21.96 26.31 1.02
N LYS A 31 22.38 26.89 2.14
CA LYS A 31 22.87 26.14 3.31
C LYS A 31 21.68 25.71 4.18
N CYS A 32 21.60 24.43 4.52
CA CYS A 32 20.62 23.93 5.48
C CYS A 32 21.07 24.19 6.94
N ASP A 33 20.10 24.34 7.86
CA ASP A 33 20.36 24.41 9.32
C ASP A 33 20.34 23.03 10.00
N LEU A 34 19.85 22.01 9.28
CA LEU A 34 19.65 20.62 9.72
C LEU A 34 18.58 20.42 10.82
N ASN A 35 17.71 21.40 11.08
CA ASN A 35 16.60 21.26 12.03
C ASN A 35 15.53 20.27 11.54
N ARG A 36 15.04 19.42 12.45
CA ARG A 36 14.04 18.37 12.16
C ARG A 36 12.73 18.70 12.89
N PRO A 37 11.55 18.43 12.27
CA PRO A 37 11.35 17.78 10.97
C PRO A 37 11.61 18.69 9.76
N ARG A 38 11.46 20.02 9.88
CA ARG A 38 11.69 20.99 8.79
C ARG A 38 12.83 21.96 9.15
N CYS A 39 13.69 22.26 8.17
CA CYS A 39 14.73 23.29 8.32
C CYS A 39 14.13 24.72 8.30
N GLN A 40 14.69 25.64 9.08
CA GLN A 40 14.24 27.05 9.07
C GLN A 40 14.30 27.69 7.67
N PRO A 41 15.34 27.48 6.83
CA PRO A 41 15.37 28.03 5.48
C PRO A 41 14.21 27.58 4.57
N CYS A 42 13.59 26.42 4.79
CA CYS A 42 12.38 26.02 4.04
C CYS A 42 11.11 26.61 4.67
N VAL A 43 11.00 26.59 6.01
CA VAL A 43 9.87 27.20 6.74
C VAL A 43 9.74 28.69 6.39
N GLN A 44 10.83 29.45 6.49
CA GLN A 44 10.88 30.88 6.18
C GLN A 44 10.66 31.21 4.68
N SER A 45 10.81 30.21 3.80
CA SER A 45 10.51 30.37 2.37
C SER A 45 9.09 29.94 1.98
N GLY A 46 8.25 29.52 2.94
CA GLY A 46 6.94 28.93 2.68
C GLY A 46 6.97 27.55 2.02
N LEU A 47 8.15 26.96 1.79
CA LEU A 47 8.32 25.75 0.99
C LEU A 47 8.28 24.46 1.83
N PRO A 48 7.77 23.35 1.28
CA PRO A 48 7.93 22.04 1.89
C PRO A 48 9.42 21.69 1.99
N CYS A 49 9.80 21.06 3.10
CA CYS A 49 11.17 20.59 3.33
C CYS A 49 11.23 19.14 2.87
N GLY A 50 11.85 18.86 1.71
CA GLY A 50 11.88 17.57 1.01
C GLY A 50 12.69 16.46 1.68
N GLY A 51 12.53 16.30 3.00
CA GLY A 51 13.22 15.28 3.79
C GLY A 51 14.71 15.51 3.96
N TYR A 52 15.30 14.72 4.85
CA TYR A 52 16.75 14.60 5.01
C TYR A 52 17.22 13.27 4.44
N PRO A 53 18.39 13.22 3.78
CA PRO A 53 18.95 11.97 3.30
C PRO A 53 19.19 11.02 4.48
N GLN A 54 18.58 9.83 4.41
CA GLN A 54 18.87 8.77 5.36
C GLN A 54 20.23 8.17 5.02
N ARG A 55 21.15 8.19 5.98
CA ARG A 55 22.39 7.42 5.89
C ARG A 55 22.09 6.01 6.36
N VAL A 56 22.11 5.05 5.43
CA VAL A 56 22.23 3.64 5.80
C VAL A 56 23.53 3.48 6.58
N ILE A 57 23.42 3.13 7.86
CA ILE A 57 24.55 2.70 8.68
C ILE A 57 24.46 1.18 8.70
N TRP A 58 25.34 0.52 7.95
CA TRP A 58 25.52 -0.91 8.05
C TRP A 58 25.96 -1.24 9.47
N ALA A 59 25.28 -2.19 10.12
CA ALA A 59 25.48 -2.51 11.54
C ALA A 59 26.74 -3.39 11.79
N THR A 60 27.81 -3.13 11.05
CA THR A 60 29.12 -3.79 11.17
C THR A 60 30.17 -2.76 11.61
N GLU A 61 31.05 -3.17 12.51
CA GLU A 61 32.21 -2.38 13.02
C GLU A 61 31.94 -1.14 13.91
N THR A 62 30.92 -1.14 14.78
CA THR A 62 30.88 -0.19 15.94
C THR A 62 30.74 -0.85 17.33
N THR A 63 31.38 -2.00 17.55
CA THR A 63 31.49 -2.67 18.86
C THR A 63 32.92 -2.70 19.44
N SER A 64 33.83 -1.87 18.92
CA SER A 64 35.26 -1.82 19.28
C SER A 64 35.72 -0.55 20.01
N ARG A 65 34.81 0.18 20.68
CA ARG A 65 35.16 1.29 21.59
C ARG A 65 34.55 1.14 22.99
N GLN A 66 35.24 0.36 23.82
CA GLN A 66 35.02 0.32 25.26
C GLN A 66 35.09 1.73 25.86
N ARG A 67 34.01 2.18 26.50
CA ARG A 67 34.07 3.17 27.58
C ARG A 67 33.85 2.43 28.89
N ARG A 68 34.90 2.29 29.70
CA ARG A 68 34.77 1.83 31.09
C ARG A 68 34.05 2.91 31.92
N PRO A 69 32.97 2.58 32.64
CA PRO A 69 32.61 3.25 33.88
C PRO A 69 33.43 2.65 35.03
N SER A 70 33.78 3.47 36.03
CA SER A 70 34.56 3.01 37.20
C SER A 70 33.72 2.27 38.23
N GLU A 71 34.39 1.52 39.10
CA GLU A 71 33.78 0.89 40.27
C GLU A 71 33.25 1.92 41.27
N THR A 72 32.01 1.74 41.73
CA THR A 72 31.60 2.16 43.08
C THR A 72 30.68 1.10 43.69
N LEU A 73 31.19 0.40 44.70
CA LEU A 73 30.45 -0.58 45.51
C LEU A 73 29.40 0.10 46.41
N ARG A 74 28.24 -0.53 46.58
CA ARG A 74 27.50 -0.60 47.86
C ARG A 74 26.45 -1.72 47.84
N SER A 75 26.13 -2.24 49.02
CA SER A 75 25.51 -3.56 49.23
C SER A 75 24.29 -3.51 50.15
N SER A 76 23.24 -4.24 49.79
CA SER A 76 22.21 -4.87 50.65
C SER A 76 21.30 -5.71 49.74
N SER A 77 21.13 -7.03 49.84
CA SER A 77 20.75 -7.91 50.97
C SER A 77 19.33 -7.63 51.49
N SER A 78 18.40 -8.58 51.72
CA SER A 78 18.20 -10.02 51.39
C SER A 78 16.68 -10.32 51.64
N ARG A 79 15.98 -11.34 51.12
CA ARG A 79 15.84 -12.77 51.53
C ARG A 79 14.66 -13.39 50.72
N THR A 80 14.71 -14.58 50.12
CA THR A 80 14.47 -15.95 50.66
C THR A 80 13.00 -16.32 51.00
N ALA A 81 12.38 -17.23 50.22
CA ALA A 81 11.29 -18.16 50.60
C ALA A 81 11.08 -19.26 49.52
N THR A 82 10.56 -20.45 49.88
CA THR A 82 10.46 -21.66 48.99
C THR A 82 9.42 -22.68 49.48
N LEU A 83 8.91 -23.56 48.58
CA LEU A 83 8.10 -24.80 48.82
C LEU A 83 6.62 -24.57 49.29
N SER A 84 5.62 -25.45 49.11
CA SER A 84 5.34 -26.59 48.20
C SER A 84 3.91 -27.16 48.41
N LYS A 85 3.36 -27.90 47.41
CA LYS A 85 2.19 -28.85 47.51
C LYS A 85 0.81 -28.20 47.83
N GLU A 86 -0.36 -28.86 47.74
CA GLU A 86 -0.76 -30.26 47.42
C GLU A 86 -2.14 -30.32 46.69
N SER A 87 -2.64 -31.52 46.33
CA SER A 87 -3.96 -31.76 45.70
C SER A 87 -4.81 -32.79 46.48
N PRO A 88 -6.14 -32.81 46.32
CA PRO A 88 -6.98 -34.02 46.51
C PRO A 88 -7.88 -34.37 45.30
N THR A 89 -8.58 -35.51 45.38
CA THR A 89 -9.19 -36.27 44.24
C THR A 89 -10.51 -36.97 44.67
N ILE A 90 -11.16 -37.76 43.78
CA ILE A 90 -12.25 -38.78 44.03
C ILE A 90 -13.69 -38.18 43.98
N SER A 91 -14.78 -38.77 43.42
CA SER A 91 -15.11 -40.09 42.78
C SER A 91 -16.27 -40.02 41.74
N HIS A 92 -16.41 -41.05 40.89
CA HIS A 92 -17.63 -41.37 40.07
C HIS A 92 -18.70 -42.17 40.85
N PRO A 93 -19.87 -42.46 40.22
CA PRO A 93 -20.16 -43.88 39.90
C PRO A 93 -20.78 -44.15 38.49
N LYS A 94 -20.95 -45.44 38.15
CA LYS A 94 -21.35 -46.01 36.83
C LYS A 94 -22.50 -47.03 37.00
N PRO A 95 -23.43 -47.20 36.03
CA PRO A 95 -23.59 -48.43 35.18
C PRO A 95 -23.61 -48.06 33.67
N ALA A 96 -23.86 -48.87 32.62
CA ALA A 96 -23.80 -50.30 32.21
C ALA A 96 -23.83 -50.29 30.64
N ALA A 97 -23.50 -51.27 29.78
CA ALA A 97 -23.42 -52.75 29.73
C ALA A 97 -24.78 -53.49 29.59
N SER A 98 -25.07 -54.34 28.59
CA SER A 98 -24.41 -54.71 27.31
C SER A 98 -25.43 -55.40 26.37
N GLY A 99 -25.20 -55.45 25.05
CA GLY A 99 -26.01 -56.26 24.11
C GLY A 99 -25.59 -56.17 22.63
N SER A 100 -25.64 -57.31 21.92
CA SER A 100 -25.22 -57.51 20.51
C SER A 100 -25.99 -58.70 19.90
N PRO A 101 -25.87 -59.02 18.59
CA PRO A 101 -25.76 -58.17 17.40
C PRO A 101 -26.88 -58.48 16.35
N SER A 102 -27.12 -57.59 15.38
CA SER A 102 -27.90 -57.90 14.16
C SER A 102 -27.41 -57.12 12.94
N THR A 103 -27.44 -57.74 11.76
CA THR A 103 -27.05 -57.20 10.45
C THR A 103 -28.16 -57.49 9.41
N PRO A 104 -28.06 -56.99 8.17
CA PRO A 104 -27.83 -55.60 7.77
C PRO A 104 -28.96 -55.10 6.83
N VAL A 105 -29.20 -53.78 6.77
CA VAL A 105 -30.04 -53.17 5.71
C VAL A 105 -29.33 -51.92 5.17
N ASN A 106 -29.22 -51.84 3.84
CA ASN A 106 -28.61 -50.70 3.16
C ASN A 106 -29.55 -49.49 3.15
N ASN A 107 -28.98 -48.28 3.23
CA ASN A 107 -29.53 -47.06 2.61
C ASN A 107 -28.42 -46.00 2.47
N ALA A 108 -27.43 -46.29 1.63
CA ALA A 108 -26.42 -45.32 1.21
C ALA A 108 -26.98 -44.46 0.07
N ALA A 109 -27.80 -43.46 0.40
CA ALA A 109 -28.37 -42.50 -0.54
C ALA A 109 -28.54 -41.09 0.07
N ASP A 110 -29.33 -40.96 1.14
CA ASP A 110 -29.83 -39.66 1.63
C ASP A 110 -28.86 -38.82 2.48
N ALA A 111 -27.64 -39.30 2.72
CA ALA A 111 -26.64 -38.65 3.57
C ALA A 111 -25.72 -37.65 2.83
N ALA A 112 -25.71 -37.63 1.49
CA ALA A 112 -24.89 -36.69 0.71
C ALA A 112 -25.60 -35.34 0.52
N THR A 113 -26.85 -35.39 0.04
CA THR A 113 -27.64 -34.22 -0.40
C THR A 113 -27.88 -33.19 0.70
N THR A 114 -27.90 -33.62 1.97
CA THR A 114 -28.12 -32.75 3.14
C THR A 114 -26.85 -32.05 3.63
N VAL A 115 -25.66 -32.55 3.27
CA VAL A 115 -24.39 -31.85 3.52
C VAL A 115 -24.13 -30.82 2.43
N GLU A 116 -24.32 -31.20 1.16
CA GLU A 116 -24.11 -30.31 0.02
C GLU A 116 -24.99 -29.06 0.10
N ALA A 117 -26.29 -29.21 0.37
CA ALA A 117 -27.22 -28.08 0.54
C ALA A 117 -26.85 -27.14 1.69
N ALA A 118 -26.26 -27.65 2.77
CA ALA A 118 -25.78 -26.83 3.89
C ALA A 118 -24.52 -26.04 3.52
N THR A 119 -23.61 -26.61 2.72
CA THR A 119 -22.47 -25.87 2.15
C THR A 119 -22.88 -24.89 1.05
N GLU A 120 -23.92 -25.18 0.27
CA GLU A 120 -24.43 -24.27 -0.76
C GLU A 120 -25.05 -23.01 -0.13
N ALA A 121 -25.85 -23.16 0.92
CA ALA A 121 -26.38 -22.04 1.69
C ALA A 121 -25.27 -21.18 2.31
N ALA A 122 -24.19 -21.79 2.80
CA ALA A 122 -23.02 -21.09 3.32
C ALA A 122 -22.16 -20.41 2.23
N ARG A 123 -22.25 -20.84 0.97
CA ARG A 123 -21.62 -20.17 -0.20
C ARG A 123 -22.46 -19.01 -0.73
N ALA A 124 -23.74 -18.93 -0.38
CA ALA A 124 -24.71 -18.02 -1.00
C ALA A 124 -24.91 -16.65 -0.29
N GLN A 125 -24.05 -16.24 0.65
CA GLN A 125 -24.23 -15.00 1.42
C GLN A 125 -23.08 -13.97 1.32
N TYR A 126 -22.36 -13.92 0.19
CA TYR A 126 -21.62 -12.73 -0.23
C TYR A 126 -21.76 -12.52 -1.76
N PRO A 127 -22.43 -11.45 -2.23
CA PRO A 127 -22.48 -11.13 -3.66
C PRO A 127 -21.11 -10.67 -4.19
N GLU A 128 -20.94 -10.67 -5.52
CA GLU A 128 -19.65 -10.54 -6.21
C GLU A 128 -19.01 -9.13 -6.19
N ASN A 129 -18.79 -8.57 -5.01
CA ASN A 129 -18.09 -7.30 -4.84
C ASN A 129 -16.56 -7.46 -5.02
N HIS A 130 -16.05 -7.00 -6.16
CA HIS A 130 -14.63 -7.04 -6.53
C HIS A 130 -13.64 -6.31 -5.59
N GLN A 131 -14.15 -5.53 -4.62
CA GLN A 131 -13.41 -4.58 -3.79
C GLN A 131 -12.17 -5.21 -3.10
N TYR A 132 -12.27 -6.47 -2.66
CA TYR A 132 -11.20 -7.16 -1.93
C TYR A 132 -10.36 -8.11 -2.77
N SER A 133 -10.33 -7.98 -4.11
CA SER A 133 -9.68 -8.97 -5.00
C SER A 133 -8.17 -9.17 -4.82
N PHE A 134 -7.48 -8.24 -4.16
CA PHE A 134 -6.09 -8.41 -3.72
C PHE A 134 -6.04 -9.33 -2.50
N ILE A 135 -6.79 -8.99 -1.45
CA ILE A 135 -6.89 -9.76 -0.21
C ILE A 135 -7.44 -11.17 -0.47
N LYS A 136 -8.44 -11.32 -1.35
CA LYS A 136 -8.96 -12.65 -1.76
C LYS A 136 -7.87 -13.52 -2.39
N ARG A 137 -6.96 -12.94 -3.20
CA ARG A 137 -5.83 -13.69 -3.76
C ARG A 137 -4.75 -14.01 -2.73
N LEU A 138 -4.55 -13.15 -1.73
CA LEU A 138 -3.75 -13.52 -0.55
C LEU A 138 -4.42 -14.70 0.19
N THR A 139 -5.72 -14.66 0.46
CA THR A 139 -6.48 -15.79 1.04
C THR A 139 -6.31 -17.07 0.22
N GLU A 140 -6.49 -17.02 -1.10
CA GLU A 140 -6.35 -18.17 -1.99
C GLU A 140 -4.93 -18.78 -1.92
N PHE A 141 -3.89 -17.95 -1.85
CA PHE A 141 -2.51 -18.39 -1.62
C PHE A 141 -2.30 -18.98 -0.21
N TYR A 142 -2.89 -18.38 0.82
CA TYR A 142 -2.80 -18.86 2.21
C TYR A 142 -3.50 -20.21 2.41
N GLU A 143 -4.65 -20.44 1.77
CA GLU A 143 -5.30 -21.76 1.81
C GLU A 143 -4.58 -22.80 0.94
N GLN A 144 -3.99 -22.41 -0.22
CA GLN A 144 -3.14 -23.30 -1.02
C GLN A 144 -1.98 -23.88 -0.20
N ILE A 145 -1.28 -23.05 0.59
CA ILE A 145 -0.15 -23.49 1.41
C ILE A 145 -0.57 -24.52 2.47
N LYS A 146 -1.68 -24.29 3.20
CA LYS A 146 -2.19 -25.23 4.20
C LYS A 146 -2.60 -26.58 3.59
N VAL A 147 -3.22 -26.56 2.41
CA VAL A 147 -3.61 -27.78 1.69
C VAL A 147 -2.37 -28.58 1.26
N THR A 148 -1.30 -27.90 0.84
CA THR A 148 -0.02 -28.54 0.50
C THR A 148 0.69 -29.12 1.73
N GLU A 149 0.68 -28.42 2.87
CA GLU A 149 1.28 -28.87 4.13
C GLU A 149 0.70 -30.23 4.60
N HIS A 150 -0.61 -30.43 4.44
CA HIS A 150 -1.29 -31.67 4.81
C HIS A 150 -1.09 -32.86 3.83
N GLN A 151 -0.44 -32.67 2.67
CA GLN A 151 -0.38 -33.69 1.60
C GLN A 151 1.00 -34.38 1.41
N SER A 152 1.94 -34.17 2.34
CA SER A 152 3.24 -34.88 2.52
C SER A 152 4.46 -34.32 1.78
N ASN A 153 5.58 -34.18 2.50
CA ASN A 153 6.99 -34.16 2.08
C ASN A 153 7.45 -33.27 0.91
N GLY A 154 6.58 -32.45 0.30
CA GLY A 154 6.86 -31.70 -0.93
C GLY A 154 6.50 -30.20 -0.84
N SER A 155 6.68 -29.56 0.31
CA SER A 155 6.56 -28.09 0.38
C SER A 155 7.68 -27.44 -0.44
N TYR A 156 7.31 -26.64 -1.43
CA TYR A 156 8.24 -25.75 -2.16
C TYR A 156 8.75 -24.59 -1.29
N LEU A 157 8.08 -24.32 -0.16
CA LEU A 157 8.42 -23.25 0.77
C LEU A 157 9.07 -23.79 2.04
N SER A 158 10.03 -23.04 2.58
CA SER A 158 10.65 -23.33 3.88
C SER A 158 9.62 -23.17 5.02
N PRO A 159 9.81 -23.83 6.19
CA PRO A 159 8.93 -23.64 7.34
C PRO A 159 8.78 -22.17 7.75
N LYS A 160 9.88 -21.40 7.76
CA LYS A 160 9.86 -19.94 8.01
C LYS A 160 8.95 -19.19 7.04
N ALA A 161 8.94 -19.57 5.76
CA ALA A 161 8.10 -18.93 4.77
C ALA A 161 6.61 -19.26 4.98
N ILE A 162 6.28 -20.43 5.53
CA ILE A 162 4.92 -20.80 5.97
C ILE A 162 4.52 -20.01 7.22
N ASP A 163 5.40 -19.90 8.23
CA ASP A 163 5.15 -19.13 9.45
C ASP A 163 4.91 -17.63 9.14
N LEU A 164 5.76 -17.01 8.34
CA LEU A 164 5.58 -15.64 7.82
C LEU A 164 4.20 -15.48 7.17
N VAL A 165 3.88 -16.38 6.24
CA VAL A 165 2.59 -16.41 5.52
C VAL A 165 1.42 -16.48 6.51
N SER A 166 1.51 -17.32 7.53
CA SER A 166 0.51 -17.48 8.57
C SER A 166 0.34 -16.20 9.41
N ARG A 167 1.44 -15.52 9.80
CA ARG A 167 1.34 -14.25 10.54
C ARG A 167 0.75 -13.12 9.71
N ILE A 168 1.12 -12.98 8.44
CA ILE A 168 0.53 -11.97 7.56
C ILE A 168 -0.97 -12.23 7.39
N TRP A 169 -1.37 -13.50 7.25
CA TRP A 169 -2.79 -13.87 7.17
C TRP A 169 -3.57 -13.48 8.42
N ASP A 170 -3.06 -13.80 9.61
CA ASP A 170 -3.69 -13.41 10.87
C ASP A 170 -3.76 -11.88 11.02
N PHE A 171 -2.72 -11.14 10.63
CA PHE A 171 -2.74 -9.67 10.61
C PHE A 171 -3.80 -9.11 9.64
N VAL A 172 -3.86 -9.61 8.41
CA VAL A 172 -4.84 -9.22 7.39
C VAL A 172 -6.26 -9.48 7.90
N ARG A 173 -6.51 -10.68 8.44
CA ARG A 173 -7.78 -11.08 9.04
C ARG A 173 -8.17 -10.19 10.21
N ALA A 174 -7.26 -9.98 11.16
CA ALA A 174 -7.51 -9.16 12.35
C ALA A 174 -7.80 -7.70 11.98
N ARG A 175 -7.12 -7.14 10.97
CA ARG A 175 -7.49 -5.83 10.42
C ARG A 175 -8.90 -5.86 9.84
N MET A 176 -9.22 -6.76 8.92
CA MET A 176 -10.56 -6.83 8.33
C MET A 176 -11.68 -6.99 9.39
N GLN A 177 -11.48 -7.87 10.37
CA GLN A 177 -12.46 -8.11 11.43
C GLN A 177 -12.62 -6.91 12.37
N GLY A 178 -11.57 -6.11 12.57
CA GLY A 178 -11.61 -4.88 13.37
C GLY A 178 -12.60 -3.82 12.89
N TYR A 179 -13.01 -3.84 11.61
CA TYR A 179 -14.04 -2.96 11.06
C TYR A 179 -15.46 -3.55 11.14
N VAL A 180 -15.60 -4.87 11.38
CA VAL A 180 -16.87 -5.61 11.31
C VAL A 180 -17.44 -5.96 12.69
N THR A 181 -16.62 -6.07 13.74
CA THR A 181 -17.05 -6.70 15.00
C THR A 181 -17.58 -5.73 16.07
N VAL A 182 -18.82 -5.97 16.51
CA VAL A 182 -19.42 -5.39 17.74
C VAL A 182 -18.88 -6.12 18.99
N GLY A 183 -17.58 -6.04 19.22
CA GLY A 183 -16.87 -6.65 20.36
C GLY A 183 -16.52 -5.65 21.47
N SER A 184 -15.83 -6.11 22.53
CA SER A 184 -15.19 -5.19 23.49
C SER A 184 -14.00 -4.49 22.80
N PRO A 185 -13.99 -3.14 22.68
CA PRO A 185 -13.01 -2.44 21.85
C PRO A 185 -11.55 -2.67 22.26
N GLU A 186 -11.30 -2.76 23.58
CA GLU A 186 -9.96 -2.92 24.15
C GLU A 186 -9.33 -4.27 23.80
N GLN A 187 -10.12 -5.36 23.80
CA GLN A 187 -9.63 -6.71 23.53
C GLN A 187 -9.26 -6.86 22.05
N SER A 188 -10.16 -6.45 21.15
CA SER A 188 -9.94 -6.51 19.69
C SER A 188 -8.76 -5.64 19.25
N SER A 189 -8.62 -4.45 19.82
CA SER A 189 -7.47 -3.55 19.59
C SER A 189 -6.14 -4.20 20.01
N MET A 190 -6.08 -4.81 21.21
CA MET A 190 -4.86 -5.45 21.70
C MET A 190 -4.42 -6.65 20.84
N ASP A 191 -5.37 -7.46 20.36
CA ASP A 191 -5.06 -8.60 19.49
C ASP A 191 -4.67 -8.14 18.07
N ALA A 192 -5.32 -7.12 17.51
CA ALA A 192 -4.89 -6.51 16.25
C ALA A 192 -3.44 -5.98 16.31
N VAL A 193 -3.04 -5.35 17.43
CA VAL A 193 -1.65 -4.92 17.66
C VAL A 193 -0.69 -6.12 17.76
N ARG A 194 -1.08 -7.21 18.45
CA ARG A 194 -0.26 -8.43 18.55
C ARG A 194 0.01 -9.05 17.18
N PHE A 195 -1.04 -9.25 16.36
CA PHE A 195 -0.88 -9.81 15.02
C PHE A 195 -0.05 -8.91 14.10
N HIS A 196 -0.24 -7.58 14.18
CA HIS A 196 0.57 -6.61 13.43
C HIS A 196 2.06 -6.70 13.79
N VAL A 197 2.41 -6.77 15.08
CA VAL A 197 3.80 -6.91 15.54
C VAL A 197 4.39 -8.26 15.11
N ALA A 198 3.64 -9.36 15.24
CA ALA A 198 4.10 -10.68 14.81
C ALA A 198 4.38 -10.71 13.29
N ALA A 199 3.47 -10.19 12.46
CA ALA A 199 3.66 -10.11 11.01
C ALA A 199 4.85 -9.22 10.61
N LEU A 200 5.14 -8.14 11.36
CA LEU A 200 6.33 -7.32 11.14
C LEU A 200 7.64 -8.02 11.54
N MET A 201 7.63 -8.86 12.59
CA MET A 201 8.81 -9.59 13.05
C MET A 201 9.24 -10.68 12.05
N GLU A 202 8.33 -11.56 11.64
CA GLU A 202 8.64 -12.58 10.62
C GLU A 202 9.05 -11.92 9.29
N LEU A 203 8.41 -10.79 8.93
CA LEU A 203 8.73 -10.08 7.70
C LEU A 203 10.12 -9.44 7.74
N ALA A 204 10.55 -8.94 8.91
CA ALA A 204 11.90 -8.43 9.07
C ALA A 204 12.93 -9.55 8.86
N GLU A 205 12.73 -10.71 9.49
CA GLU A 205 13.62 -11.88 9.33
C GLU A 205 13.67 -12.37 7.88
N ALA A 206 12.53 -12.50 7.22
CA ALA A 206 12.47 -12.91 5.81
C ALA A 206 13.05 -11.86 4.83
N VAL A 207 13.05 -10.57 5.19
CA VAL A 207 13.76 -9.53 4.42
C VAL A 207 15.26 -9.58 4.68
N GLU A 208 15.71 -9.89 5.89
CA GLU A 208 17.14 -10.10 6.22
C GLU A 208 17.71 -11.35 5.54
N GLU A 209 16.93 -12.43 5.42
CA GLU A 209 17.27 -13.61 4.60
C GLU A 209 17.08 -13.38 3.09
N ALA A 210 16.60 -12.19 2.68
CA ALA A 210 16.22 -11.84 1.31
C ALA A 210 15.26 -12.85 0.65
N HIS A 211 14.39 -13.51 1.42
CA HIS A 211 13.50 -14.56 0.94
C HIS A 211 12.33 -13.96 0.11
N PRO A 212 12.08 -14.43 -1.13
CA PRO A 212 11.14 -13.77 -2.06
C PRO A 212 9.68 -13.74 -1.57
N VAL A 213 9.27 -14.67 -0.68
CA VAL A 213 7.93 -14.65 -0.06
C VAL A 213 7.68 -13.40 0.80
N ALA A 214 8.73 -12.69 1.25
CA ALA A 214 8.58 -11.40 1.91
C ALA A 214 7.85 -10.35 1.05
N LEU A 215 7.80 -10.50 -0.28
CA LEU A 215 6.98 -9.66 -1.16
C LEU A 215 5.48 -9.70 -0.82
N PHE A 216 4.96 -10.82 -0.30
CA PHE A 216 3.57 -10.94 0.13
C PHE A 216 3.30 -10.06 1.36
N GLY A 217 4.22 -10.07 2.33
CA GLY A 217 4.13 -9.20 3.51
C GLY A 217 4.28 -7.74 3.14
N ILE A 218 5.29 -7.39 2.34
CA ILE A 218 5.51 -6.01 1.87
C ILE A 218 4.28 -5.50 1.11
N ALA A 219 3.64 -6.32 0.27
CA ALA A 219 2.44 -5.93 -0.45
C ALA A 219 1.18 -5.85 0.42
N ALA A 220 1.04 -6.71 1.43
CA ALA A 220 -0.04 -6.60 2.42
C ALA A 220 0.07 -5.29 3.22
N PHE A 221 1.25 -4.94 3.71
CA PHE A 221 1.48 -3.64 4.37
C PHE A 221 1.32 -2.46 3.40
N ALA A 222 1.79 -2.57 2.15
CA ALA A 222 1.57 -1.55 1.12
C ALA A 222 0.08 -1.31 0.84
N PHE A 223 -0.74 -2.37 0.79
CA PHE A 223 -2.19 -2.25 0.62
C PHE A 223 -2.84 -1.47 1.78
N PHE A 224 -2.48 -1.78 3.03
CA PHE A 224 -2.99 -1.00 4.17
C PHE A 224 -2.42 0.43 4.23
N GLU A 225 -1.18 0.69 3.80
CA GLU A 225 -0.65 2.06 3.68
C GLU A 225 -1.30 2.85 2.51
N VAL A 226 -1.78 2.16 1.46
CA VAL A 226 -2.61 2.75 0.38
C VAL A 226 -4.01 3.12 0.89
N CYS A 227 -4.62 2.28 1.73
CA CYS A 227 -5.98 2.49 2.23
C CYS A 227 -6.06 3.44 3.43
N ASP A 228 -5.29 3.21 4.50
CA ASP A 228 -5.37 3.98 5.76
C ASP A 228 -4.29 5.07 5.87
N GLY A 229 -3.23 4.99 5.07
CA GLY A 229 -2.05 5.87 5.17
C GLY A 229 -2.26 7.25 4.54
N SER A 230 -1.18 8.04 4.49
CA SER A 230 -1.23 9.31 3.76
C SER A 230 -1.29 9.07 2.26
N PHE A 231 -2.25 9.71 1.60
CA PHE A 231 -2.70 9.33 0.27
C PHE A 231 -1.62 9.60 -0.78
N GLY A 232 -1.03 8.54 -1.33
CA GLY A 232 0.07 8.58 -2.29
C GLY A 232 1.47 8.37 -1.71
N GLU A 233 1.65 8.26 -0.38
CA GLU A 233 2.98 8.28 0.27
C GLU A 233 3.61 6.89 0.55
N TRP A 234 3.06 5.84 -0.06
CA TRP A 234 3.43 4.42 0.13
C TRP A 234 4.76 3.98 -0.53
N GLN A 235 5.58 4.92 -1.05
CA GLN A 235 6.83 4.61 -1.75
C GLN A 235 7.88 3.82 -0.94
N ARG A 236 7.73 3.67 0.38
CA ARG A 236 8.69 2.94 1.23
C ARG A 236 8.58 1.43 1.01
N HIS A 237 7.36 0.88 1.11
CA HIS A 237 7.11 -0.53 0.83
C HIS A 237 7.46 -0.87 -0.63
N LEU A 238 7.10 -0.01 -1.59
CA LEU A 238 7.42 -0.24 -3.00
C LEU A 238 8.94 -0.30 -3.27
N LYS A 239 9.74 0.57 -2.62
CA LYS A 239 11.21 0.52 -2.73
C LYS A 239 11.79 -0.73 -2.07
N GLY A 240 11.26 -1.16 -0.93
CA GLY A 240 11.63 -2.43 -0.30
C GLY A 240 11.35 -3.64 -1.21
N ALA A 241 10.14 -3.71 -1.77
CA ALA A 241 9.77 -4.75 -2.72
C ALA A 241 10.65 -4.74 -3.97
N ARG A 242 10.96 -3.56 -4.53
CA ARG A 242 11.86 -3.41 -5.67
C ARG A 242 13.27 -3.92 -5.37
N SER A 243 13.87 -3.49 -4.26
CA SER A 243 15.21 -3.93 -3.86
C SER A 243 15.28 -5.43 -3.56
N LEU A 244 14.19 -6.04 -3.10
CA LEU A 244 14.08 -7.50 -2.95
C LEU A 244 13.95 -8.20 -4.31
N LEU A 245 13.16 -7.65 -5.24
CA LEU A 245 13.05 -8.18 -6.60
C LEU A 245 14.38 -8.13 -7.35
N ASP A 246 15.16 -7.04 -7.23
CA ASP A 246 16.48 -6.90 -7.89
C ASP A 246 17.53 -7.97 -7.48
N ILE A 247 17.30 -8.67 -6.36
CA ILE A 247 18.13 -9.81 -5.90
C ILE A 247 17.82 -11.07 -6.72
N HIS A 248 16.54 -11.30 -7.04
CA HIS A 248 16.06 -12.54 -7.66
C HIS A 248 15.79 -12.43 -9.17
N CYS A 249 15.41 -11.24 -9.64
CA CYS A 249 14.91 -11.01 -10.99
C CYS A 249 15.58 -9.78 -11.62
N ARG A 250 16.12 -9.93 -12.84
CA ARG A 250 16.68 -8.82 -13.64
C ARG A 250 15.92 -8.59 -14.94
N SER A 251 14.98 -9.48 -15.25
CA SER A 251 14.16 -9.49 -16.44
C SER A 251 12.80 -10.14 -16.16
N LYS A 252 11.87 -9.92 -17.09
CA LYS A 252 10.55 -10.59 -17.08
C LYS A 252 10.66 -12.11 -17.06
N ALA A 253 11.67 -12.69 -17.73
CA ALA A 253 11.88 -14.13 -17.78
C ALA A 253 12.30 -14.73 -16.42
N ASP A 254 13.10 -14.01 -15.63
CA ASP A 254 13.48 -14.41 -14.28
C ASP A 254 12.26 -14.39 -13.34
N LEU A 255 11.42 -13.35 -13.45
CA LEU A 255 10.17 -13.24 -12.69
C LEU A 255 9.17 -14.33 -13.09
N ASP A 256 9.07 -14.66 -14.38
CA ASP A 256 8.20 -15.75 -14.85
C ASP A 256 8.72 -17.13 -14.44
N GLN A 257 10.02 -17.30 -14.16
CA GLN A 257 10.55 -18.48 -13.49
C GLN A 257 10.16 -18.49 -12.01
N LEU A 258 10.46 -17.42 -11.26
CA LEU A 258 10.18 -17.36 -9.82
C LEU A 258 8.68 -17.50 -9.51
N SER A 259 7.80 -16.99 -10.38
CA SER A 259 6.34 -17.14 -10.28
C SER A 259 5.81 -18.56 -10.60
N ARG A 260 6.65 -19.48 -11.11
CA ARG A 260 6.30 -20.93 -11.15
C ARG A 260 6.48 -21.58 -9.79
N ASP A 261 7.53 -21.17 -9.08
CA ASP A 261 7.89 -21.71 -7.77
C ASP A 261 7.07 -21.03 -6.64
N ILE A 262 6.56 -19.83 -6.88
CA ILE A 262 5.75 -19.03 -5.93
C ILE A 262 4.43 -18.58 -6.58
N SER A 263 3.38 -19.39 -6.36
CA SER A 263 2.01 -19.11 -6.79
C SER A 263 1.57 -17.68 -6.47
N GLY A 264 0.93 -17.00 -7.42
CA GLY A 264 0.39 -15.64 -7.23
C GLY A 264 1.40 -14.49 -7.23
N LEU A 265 2.72 -14.73 -7.25
CA LEU A 265 3.75 -13.67 -7.22
C LEU A 265 3.57 -12.62 -8.33
N THR A 266 3.27 -13.03 -9.56
CA THR A 266 2.98 -12.09 -10.67
C THR A 266 1.82 -11.12 -10.34
N HIS A 267 0.80 -11.58 -9.62
CA HIS A 267 -0.28 -10.69 -9.17
C HIS A 267 0.19 -9.73 -8.06
N ILE A 268 1.07 -10.15 -7.17
CA ILE A 268 1.67 -9.26 -6.15
C ILE A 268 2.44 -8.12 -6.84
N VAL A 269 3.31 -8.44 -7.80
CA VAL A 269 4.06 -7.46 -8.58
C VAL A 269 3.13 -6.50 -9.33
N ALA A 270 2.07 -7.01 -9.97
CA ALA A 270 1.09 -6.16 -10.67
C ALA A 270 0.46 -5.08 -9.76
N HIS A 271 0.07 -5.42 -8.52
CA HIS A 271 -0.48 -4.44 -7.58
C HIS A 271 0.59 -3.42 -7.13
N LEU A 272 1.82 -3.85 -6.84
CA LEU A 272 2.93 -2.96 -6.46
C LEU A 272 3.27 -1.95 -7.58
N VAL A 273 3.27 -2.41 -8.83
CA VAL A 273 3.55 -1.60 -10.03
C VAL A 273 2.40 -0.64 -10.36
N TRP A 274 1.15 -1.06 -10.10
CA TRP A 274 -0.01 -0.17 -10.14
C TRP A 274 0.10 0.93 -9.09
N PHE A 275 0.40 0.59 -7.83
CA PHE A 275 0.60 1.56 -6.74
C PHE A 275 1.76 2.52 -7.02
N ASP A 276 2.87 2.06 -7.60
CA ASP A 276 3.99 2.92 -8.03
C ASP A 276 3.52 4.02 -8.99
N THR A 277 2.84 3.59 -10.06
CA THR A 277 2.36 4.46 -11.13
C THR A 277 1.27 5.42 -10.65
N MET A 278 0.27 4.93 -9.88
CA MET A 278 -0.77 5.77 -9.29
C MET A 278 -0.21 6.76 -8.28
N GLY A 279 0.72 6.34 -7.42
CA GLY A 279 1.38 7.21 -6.46
C GLY A 279 2.19 8.32 -7.14
N ALA A 280 2.87 8.01 -8.25
CA ALA A 280 3.59 9.02 -9.03
C ALA A 280 2.65 10.03 -9.70
N ILE A 281 1.48 9.59 -10.14
CA ILE A 281 0.42 10.47 -10.66
C ILE A 281 -0.14 11.39 -9.55
N ILE A 282 -0.55 10.82 -8.41
CA ILE A 282 -1.11 11.51 -7.24
C ILE A 282 -0.17 12.56 -6.65
N ARG A 283 1.14 12.23 -6.52
CA ARG A 283 2.15 13.15 -5.96
C ARG A 283 2.68 14.20 -6.95
N GLY A 284 2.35 14.10 -8.25
CA GLY A 284 2.99 14.94 -9.27
C GLY A 284 4.46 14.61 -9.55
N SER A 285 4.99 13.48 -9.04
CA SER A 285 6.41 13.16 -9.07
C SER A 285 6.85 12.53 -10.40
N ARG A 286 8.05 12.88 -10.88
CA ARG A 286 8.77 12.10 -11.91
C ARG A 286 9.63 11.02 -11.27
N GLY A 287 9.87 9.96 -12.02
CA GLY A 287 10.54 8.74 -11.58
C GLY A 287 9.53 7.70 -11.08
N LEU A 288 9.62 6.51 -11.66
CA LEU A 288 8.91 5.30 -11.24
C LEU A 288 9.91 4.37 -10.52
N ILE A 289 9.42 3.53 -9.61
CA ILE A 289 10.25 2.64 -8.78
C ILE A 289 10.53 1.32 -9.50
N PHE A 290 9.55 0.82 -10.25
CA PHE A 290 9.70 -0.39 -11.07
C PHE A 290 10.04 -0.03 -12.52
N ASP A 291 10.73 -0.92 -13.22
CA ASP A 291 11.04 -0.76 -14.65
C ASP A 291 9.80 -1.05 -15.52
N ASP A 292 9.88 -0.76 -16.82
CA ASP A 292 8.78 -1.06 -17.75
C ASP A 292 8.53 -2.56 -17.93
N TRP A 293 9.56 -3.42 -17.84
CA TRP A 293 9.36 -4.88 -17.92
C TRP A 293 8.55 -5.45 -16.74
N HIS A 294 8.51 -4.74 -15.59
CA HIS A 294 7.62 -5.11 -14.49
C HIS A 294 6.14 -4.81 -14.81
N ARG A 295 5.87 -3.85 -15.70
CA ARG A 295 4.50 -3.46 -16.12
C ARG A 295 3.86 -4.49 -17.02
N GLU A 296 4.63 -5.38 -17.62
CA GLU A 296 4.13 -6.57 -18.33
C GLU A 296 3.39 -7.58 -17.41
N THR A 297 3.43 -7.40 -16.08
CA THR A 297 2.58 -8.15 -15.14
C THR A 297 1.13 -7.66 -15.09
N LEU A 298 0.85 -6.46 -15.62
CA LEU A 298 -0.50 -5.90 -15.72
C LEU A 298 -1.21 -6.47 -16.96
N MET A 299 -1.83 -7.63 -16.80
CA MET A 299 -2.63 -8.29 -17.83
C MET A 299 -4.04 -7.69 -17.94
N ASP A 300 -4.77 -7.98 -19.02
CA ASP A 300 -6.13 -7.46 -19.26
C ASP A 300 -7.11 -7.75 -18.11
N GLY A 301 -6.99 -8.92 -17.45
CA GLY A 301 -7.78 -9.29 -16.26
C GLY A 301 -7.46 -8.49 -14.97
N PHE A 302 -6.42 -7.65 -15.00
CA PHE A 302 -6.18 -6.58 -14.03
C PHE A 302 -6.85 -5.29 -14.49
N PHE A 303 -6.62 -4.85 -15.74
CA PHE A 303 -7.20 -3.62 -16.29
C PHE A 303 -8.73 -3.61 -16.27
N ALA A 304 -9.38 -4.71 -16.69
CA ALA A 304 -10.83 -4.89 -16.62
C ALA A 304 -11.38 -4.90 -15.17
N ARG A 305 -10.51 -5.09 -14.15
CA ARG A 305 -10.89 -5.11 -12.74
C ARG A 305 -10.79 -3.76 -12.06
N VAL A 306 -9.83 -2.91 -12.46
CA VAL A 306 -9.74 -1.50 -12.02
C VAL A 306 -10.49 -0.55 -12.96
N GLY A 307 -10.94 -1.03 -14.12
CA GLY A 307 -11.66 -0.28 -15.15
C GLY A 307 -10.81 0.74 -15.91
N CYS A 308 -9.49 0.69 -15.75
CA CYS A 308 -8.56 1.61 -16.40
C CYS A 308 -8.13 1.06 -17.77
N PRO A 309 -8.32 1.78 -18.88
CA PRO A 309 -7.86 1.33 -20.19
C PRO A 309 -6.34 1.18 -20.26
N PRO A 310 -5.80 0.15 -20.96
CA PRO A 310 -4.36 -0.06 -21.08
C PRO A 310 -3.62 1.08 -21.82
N ASP A 311 -4.28 1.78 -22.74
CA ASP A 311 -3.73 2.99 -23.38
C ASP A 311 -3.67 4.16 -22.40
N THR A 312 -4.75 4.45 -21.67
CA THR A 312 -4.76 5.45 -20.58
C THR A 312 -3.69 5.15 -19.51
N PHE A 313 -3.46 3.89 -19.16
CA PHE A 313 -2.39 3.53 -18.22
C PHE A 313 -0.98 3.82 -18.76
N ARG A 314 -0.71 3.57 -20.04
CA ARG A 314 0.58 3.92 -20.67
C ARG A 314 0.85 5.43 -20.59
N LEU A 315 -0.19 6.28 -20.67
CA LEU A 315 -0.04 7.72 -20.47
C LEU A 315 0.41 8.08 -19.05
N PHE A 316 -0.15 7.40 -18.03
CA PHE A 316 0.29 7.61 -16.65
C PHE A 316 1.76 7.24 -16.43
N VAL A 317 2.24 6.22 -17.14
CA VAL A 317 3.67 5.84 -17.18
C VAL A 317 4.49 6.93 -17.86
N THR A 318 4.13 7.36 -19.07
CA THR A 318 4.82 8.43 -19.83
C THR A 318 4.89 9.75 -19.05
N LEU A 319 3.80 10.16 -18.39
CA LEU A 319 3.72 11.37 -17.57
C LEU A 319 4.57 11.31 -16.29
N SER A 320 4.93 10.11 -15.85
CA SER A 320 5.70 9.85 -14.64
C SER A 320 7.16 9.50 -14.94
N ASN A 321 7.52 9.17 -16.19
CA ASN A 321 8.89 8.85 -16.58
C ASN A 321 9.78 10.12 -16.50
N THR A 322 11.01 9.94 -16.02
CA THR A 322 11.99 11.03 -15.87
C THR A 322 12.56 11.48 -17.21
N GLU A 323 12.75 10.55 -18.16
CA GLU A 323 13.45 10.78 -19.43
C GLU A 323 12.53 11.36 -20.51
N ALA A 324 11.21 11.30 -20.31
CA ALA A 324 10.24 11.88 -21.23
C ALA A 324 10.35 13.42 -21.26
N SER A 325 10.79 13.94 -22.41
CA SER A 325 10.61 15.36 -22.75
C SER A 325 9.11 15.63 -22.93
N LEU A 326 8.48 16.19 -21.90
CA LEU A 326 7.04 16.51 -21.89
C LEU A 326 6.74 17.66 -22.86
N ASP A 327 6.61 17.34 -24.14
CA ASP A 327 6.09 18.27 -25.15
C ASP A 327 4.63 18.61 -24.84
N GLY A 328 4.40 19.84 -24.38
CA GLY A 328 3.08 20.34 -24.04
C GLY A 328 2.09 20.36 -25.21
N LEU A 329 2.55 20.39 -26.47
CA LEU A 329 1.66 20.35 -27.63
C LEU A 329 1.13 18.94 -27.88
N ASN A 330 2.01 17.95 -27.99
CA ASN A 330 1.60 16.54 -28.11
C ASN A 330 0.76 16.07 -26.91
N LEU A 331 1.12 16.48 -25.69
CA LEU A 331 0.31 16.22 -24.49
C LEU A 331 -1.05 16.93 -24.53
N SER A 332 -1.17 18.12 -25.14
CA SER A 332 -2.47 18.77 -25.33
C SER A 332 -3.39 17.98 -26.24
N PHE A 333 -2.86 17.40 -27.33
CA PHE A 333 -3.64 16.53 -28.21
C PHE A 333 -4.07 15.24 -27.51
N GLU A 334 -3.17 14.64 -26.72
CA GLU A 334 -3.51 13.46 -25.91
C GLU A 334 -4.63 13.77 -24.90
N ALA A 335 -4.56 14.88 -24.17
CA ALA A 335 -5.63 15.28 -23.25
C ALA A 335 -6.98 15.46 -23.96
N VAL A 336 -6.98 15.92 -25.22
CA VAL A 336 -8.18 16.04 -26.06
C VAL A 336 -8.70 14.66 -26.49
N ASP A 337 -7.85 13.73 -26.93
CA ASP A 337 -8.26 12.35 -27.25
C ASP A 337 -8.92 11.67 -26.05
N GLN A 338 -8.28 11.77 -24.88
CA GLN A 338 -8.83 11.18 -23.65
C GLN A 338 -10.21 11.78 -23.32
N LEU A 339 -10.40 13.11 -23.38
CA LEU A 339 -11.70 13.74 -23.08
C LEU A 339 -12.80 13.41 -24.09
N LEU A 340 -12.48 13.39 -25.40
CA LEU A 340 -13.44 12.98 -26.45
C LEU A 340 -13.88 11.52 -26.27
N ARG A 341 -12.96 10.65 -25.82
CA ARG A 341 -13.23 9.24 -25.50
C ARG A 341 -13.73 9.01 -24.07
N ALA A 342 -14.11 10.08 -23.37
CA ALA A 342 -14.68 10.04 -22.02
C ALA A 342 -16.16 10.43 -21.97
N GLU A 343 -16.79 10.80 -23.08
CA GLU A 343 -18.22 11.11 -23.10
C GLU A 343 -19.04 9.80 -23.02
N PRO A 344 -19.90 9.61 -22.01
CA PRO A 344 -20.69 8.40 -21.88
C PRO A 344 -21.86 8.41 -22.87
N GLU A 345 -22.10 7.28 -23.52
CA GLU A 345 -23.31 7.07 -24.32
C GLU A 345 -24.59 7.12 -23.44
N ALA A 346 -25.74 7.34 -24.07
CA ALA A 346 -27.01 7.55 -23.36
C ALA A 346 -27.46 6.38 -22.45
N ASN A 347 -26.90 5.17 -22.66
CA ASN A 347 -27.12 3.98 -21.84
C ASN A 347 -25.80 3.40 -21.30
N ALA A 348 -24.78 4.24 -21.04
CA ALA A 348 -23.46 3.83 -20.58
C ALA A 348 -23.51 2.89 -19.36
N SER A 349 -22.81 1.77 -19.44
CA SER A 349 -22.67 0.84 -18.32
C SER A 349 -21.71 1.38 -17.25
N VAL A 350 -21.67 0.71 -16.10
CA VAL A 350 -20.68 1.00 -15.04
C VAL A 350 -19.24 0.86 -15.54
N ALA A 351 -18.96 -0.03 -16.51
CA ALA A 351 -17.63 -0.17 -17.11
C ALA A 351 -17.27 1.00 -18.03
N ASP A 352 -18.24 1.54 -18.77
CA ASP A 352 -18.07 2.68 -19.67
C ASP A 352 -17.90 3.98 -18.86
N LEU A 353 -18.71 4.16 -17.82
CA LEU A 353 -18.57 5.26 -16.86
C LEU A 353 -17.21 5.22 -16.16
N THR A 354 -16.73 4.03 -15.75
CA THR A 354 -15.40 3.89 -15.14
C THR A 354 -14.28 4.17 -16.15
N THR A 355 -14.44 3.72 -17.40
CA THR A 355 -13.53 4.04 -18.50
C THR A 355 -13.44 5.55 -18.69
N GLY A 356 -14.57 6.25 -18.81
CA GLY A 356 -14.63 7.71 -18.91
C GLY A 356 -14.03 8.42 -17.69
N ALA A 357 -14.24 7.89 -16.48
CA ALA A 357 -13.60 8.41 -15.28
C ALA A 357 -12.06 8.37 -15.37
N TRP A 358 -11.47 7.24 -15.79
CA TRP A 358 -10.02 7.11 -15.97
C TRP A 358 -9.47 7.98 -17.11
N ARG A 359 -10.22 8.13 -18.21
CA ARG A 359 -9.89 9.06 -19.29
C ARG A 359 -9.81 10.51 -18.78
N CYS A 360 -10.78 10.93 -17.97
CA CYS A 360 -10.76 12.24 -17.31
C CYS A 360 -9.57 12.37 -16.35
N THR A 361 -9.22 11.32 -15.60
CA THR A 361 -8.03 11.29 -14.73
C THR A 361 -6.73 11.54 -15.52
N ALA A 362 -6.59 10.96 -16.72
CA ALA A 362 -5.46 11.26 -17.60
C ALA A 362 -5.48 12.70 -18.10
N ALA A 363 -6.62 13.21 -18.57
CA ALA A 363 -6.75 14.60 -18.99
C ALA A 363 -6.41 15.60 -17.88
N ILE A 364 -6.90 15.37 -16.65
CA ILE A 364 -6.58 16.19 -15.46
C ILE A 364 -5.09 16.06 -15.10
N ALA A 365 -4.51 14.85 -15.15
CA ALA A 365 -3.08 14.62 -14.89
C ALA A 365 -2.17 15.32 -15.92
N ILE A 366 -2.62 15.48 -17.17
CA ILE A 366 -1.94 16.27 -18.20
C ILE A 366 -2.15 17.78 -17.95
N LEU A 367 -3.40 18.24 -17.88
CA LEU A 367 -3.77 19.65 -17.78
C LEU A 367 -3.38 20.31 -16.45
N SER A 368 -3.04 19.52 -15.42
CA SER A 368 -2.38 20.01 -14.20
C SER A 368 -0.87 20.23 -14.35
N ARG A 369 -0.22 19.62 -15.36
CA ARG A 369 1.24 19.62 -15.56
C ARG A 369 1.74 20.48 -16.74
N ILE A 370 0.91 20.75 -17.76
CA ILE A 370 1.32 21.48 -18.97
C ILE A 370 0.89 22.95 -19.02
N GLY A 371 1.68 23.79 -19.70
CA GLY A 371 1.38 25.21 -19.95
C GLY A 371 1.43 26.11 -18.70
N ASP A 372 1.23 27.41 -18.88
CA ASP A 372 1.11 28.37 -17.76
C ASP A 372 -0.15 28.07 -16.93
N ALA A 373 0.01 27.98 -15.60
CA ALA A 373 -1.09 27.76 -14.65
C ALA A 373 -2.09 28.94 -14.63
N ASN A 374 -1.66 30.13 -15.03
CA ASN A 374 -2.51 31.31 -15.12
C ASN A 374 -3.30 31.40 -16.44
N SER A 375 -3.10 30.47 -17.39
CA SER A 375 -3.78 30.48 -18.69
C SER A 375 -5.29 30.22 -18.52
N PRO A 376 -6.18 31.18 -18.87
CA PRO A 376 -7.62 30.99 -18.69
C PRO A 376 -8.19 29.87 -19.56
N SER A 377 -7.57 29.58 -20.70
CA SER A 377 -7.96 28.45 -21.57
C SER A 377 -7.60 27.11 -20.94
N ARG A 378 -6.43 27.00 -20.29
CA ARG A 378 -6.03 25.82 -19.51
C ARG A 378 -6.98 25.60 -18.33
N GLN A 379 -7.30 26.67 -17.59
CA GLN A 379 -8.20 26.61 -16.43
C GLN A 379 -9.62 26.16 -16.82
N ARG A 380 -10.18 26.67 -17.94
CA ARG A 380 -11.46 26.19 -18.46
C ARG A 380 -11.43 24.72 -18.86
N ALA A 381 -10.42 24.29 -19.61
CA ALA A 381 -10.28 22.89 -20.01
C ALA A 381 -10.14 21.95 -18.80
N LEU A 382 -9.40 22.38 -17.77
CA LEU A 382 -9.26 21.66 -16.51
C LEU A 382 -10.60 21.58 -15.76
N SER A 383 -11.35 22.67 -15.63
CA SER A 383 -12.71 22.64 -15.05
C SER A 383 -13.60 21.64 -15.79
N SER A 384 -13.67 21.68 -17.12
CA SER A 384 -14.53 20.78 -17.89
C SER A 384 -14.14 19.30 -17.73
N ALA A 385 -12.83 19.00 -17.62
CA ALA A 385 -12.34 17.66 -17.31
C ALA A 385 -12.74 17.21 -15.89
N VAL A 386 -12.68 18.11 -14.91
CA VAL A 386 -13.16 17.86 -13.53
C VAL A 386 -14.67 17.68 -13.48
N ASP A 387 -15.44 18.50 -14.21
CA ASP A 387 -16.90 18.36 -14.32
C ASP A 387 -17.29 16.99 -14.90
N GLN A 388 -16.55 16.49 -15.90
CA GLN A 388 -16.77 15.19 -16.52
C GLN A 388 -16.37 14.02 -15.59
N ALA A 389 -15.25 14.15 -14.86
CA ALA A 389 -14.87 13.22 -13.80
C ALA A 389 -15.93 13.15 -12.69
N CYS A 390 -16.43 14.31 -12.23
CA CYS A 390 -17.48 14.41 -11.22
C CYS A 390 -18.81 13.81 -11.71
N ARG A 391 -19.19 14.01 -12.98
CA ARG A 391 -20.34 13.31 -13.58
C ARG A 391 -20.18 11.79 -13.45
N ALA A 392 -19.06 11.23 -13.93
CA ALA A 392 -18.82 9.79 -13.86
C ALA A 392 -18.81 9.25 -12.41
N ILE A 393 -18.14 9.94 -11.47
CA ILE A 393 -18.14 9.61 -10.04
C ILE A 393 -19.57 9.58 -9.45
N SER A 394 -20.42 10.54 -9.84
CA SER A 394 -21.81 10.62 -9.36
C SER A 394 -22.76 9.59 -9.97
N SER A 395 -22.43 9.05 -11.16
CA SER A 395 -23.26 8.07 -11.86
C SER A 395 -22.93 6.60 -11.52
N ILE A 396 -21.74 6.33 -10.99
CA ILE A 396 -21.32 4.97 -10.59
C ILE A 396 -21.86 4.67 -9.18
N PRO A 397 -22.64 3.59 -8.97
CA PRO A 397 -23.16 3.25 -7.63
C PRO A 397 -22.04 2.93 -6.62
N PRO A 398 -22.10 3.45 -5.38
CA PRO A 398 -21.13 3.12 -4.32
C PRO A 398 -21.08 1.63 -3.96
N THR A 399 -22.18 0.91 -4.16
CA THR A 399 -22.28 -0.54 -4.00
C THR A 399 -21.50 -1.32 -5.07
N SER A 400 -21.00 -0.67 -6.13
CA SER A 400 -20.25 -1.35 -7.17
C SER A 400 -18.86 -1.78 -6.68
N GLY A 401 -18.46 -2.98 -7.09
CA GLY A 401 -17.11 -3.49 -6.87
C GLY A 401 -15.98 -2.62 -7.46
N ILE A 402 -16.32 -1.70 -8.38
CA ILE A 402 -15.37 -0.80 -9.05
C ILE A 402 -15.13 0.50 -8.26
N TYR A 403 -16.04 0.90 -7.37
CA TYR A 403 -16.13 2.27 -6.85
C TYR A 403 -14.84 2.72 -6.15
N ILE A 404 -14.26 1.85 -5.31
CA ILE A 404 -13.01 2.11 -4.58
C ILE A 404 -11.80 2.39 -5.49
N HIS A 405 -11.83 1.94 -6.75
CA HIS A 405 -10.72 2.15 -7.69
C HIS A 405 -10.73 3.56 -8.31
N LEU A 406 -11.81 4.33 -8.16
CA LEU A 406 -11.92 5.71 -8.60
C LEU A 406 -11.13 6.71 -7.71
N ALA A 407 -10.43 6.25 -6.67
CA ALA A 407 -9.78 7.14 -5.70
C ALA A 407 -8.75 8.09 -6.33
N ALA A 408 -8.02 7.65 -7.36
CA ALA A 408 -7.11 8.52 -8.11
C ALA A 408 -7.88 9.59 -8.91
N THR A 409 -9.02 9.23 -9.50
CA THR A 409 -9.95 10.14 -10.19
C THR A 409 -10.50 11.19 -9.21
N ALA A 410 -11.06 10.75 -8.08
CA ALA A 410 -11.66 11.63 -7.08
C ALA A 410 -10.63 12.57 -6.45
N TYR A 411 -9.40 12.09 -6.19
CA TYR A 411 -8.32 12.93 -5.69
C TYR A 411 -7.88 13.99 -6.71
N LEU A 412 -7.61 13.60 -7.97
CA LEU A 412 -7.22 14.57 -8.99
C LEU A 412 -8.35 15.54 -9.35
N ALA A 413 -9.61 15.11 -9.35
CA ALA A 413 -10.77 15.98 -9.46
C ALA A 413 -10.82 16.97 -8.29
N GLY A 414 -10.65 16.48 -7.05
CA GLY A 414 -10.66 17.29 -5.84
C GLY A 414 -9.57 18.37 -5.80
N ILE A 415 -8.30 18.00 -5.99
CA ILE A 415 -7.19 18.96 -5.91
C ILE A 415 -7.14 19.97 -7.08
N ASN A 416 -7.91 19.74 -8.15
CA ASN A 416 -8.08 20.66 -9.28
C ASN A 416 -9.51 21.25 -9.35
N ALA A 417 -10.33 21.10 -8.31
CA ALA A 417 -11.68 21.65 -8.28
C ALA A 417 -11.65 23.18 -8.35
N THR A 418 -12.65 23.73 -9.05
CA THR A 418 -12.81 25.16 -9.36
C THR A 418 -14.12 25.75 -8.85
N HIS A 419 -15.08 24.93 -8.42
CA HIS A 419 -16.35 25.38 -7.84
C HIS A 419 -16.94 24.37 -6.85
N ALA A 420 -17.77 24.86 -5.93
CA ALA A 420 -18.24 24.09 -4.77
C ALA A 420 -19.03 22.80 -5.12
N GLN A 421 -19.68 22.73 -6.29
CA GLN A 421 -20.40 21.51 -6.70
C GLN A 421 -19.44 20.36 -7.02
N GLN A 422 -18.26 20.64 -7.60
CA GLN A 422 -17.21 19.62 -7.78
C GLN A 422 -16.69 19.15 -6.42
N CYS A 423 -16.45 20.08 -5.48
CA CYS A 423 -16.01 19.78 -4.12
C CYS A 423 -17.00 18.86 -3.41
N GLU A 424 -18.30 19.15 -3.49
CA GLU A 424 -19.34 18.34 -2.85
C GLU A 424 -19.47 16.93 -3.47
N ILE A 425 -19.34 16.78 -4.78
CA ILE A 425 -19.35 15.44 -5.41
C ILE A 425 -18.14 14.62 -4.94
N VAL A 426 -16.94 15.22 -4.87
CA VAL A 426 -15.73 14.56 -4.36
C VAL A 426 -15.83 14.25 -2.86
N ARG A 427 -16.44 15.14 -2.06
CA ARG A 427 -16.72 14.92 -0.63
C ARG A 427 -17.64 13.72 -0.42
N ASN A 428 -18.71 13.60 -1.21
CA ASN A 428 -19.60 12.44 -1.16
C ASN A 428 -18.89 11.15 -1.57
N TYR A 429 -18.02 11.18 -2.58
CA TYR A 429 -17.19 10.00 -2.92
C TYR A 429 -16.35 9.51 -1.74
N TRP A 430 -15.63 10.42 -1.07
CA TRP A 430 -14.78 10.04 0.07
C TRP A 430 -15.60 9.55 1.26
N ARG A 431 -16.76 10.18 1.56
CA ARG A 431 -17.65 9.71 2.63
C ARG A 431 -18.16 8.29 2.33
N ASN A 432 -18.62 8.04 1.10
CA ASN A 432 -19.06 6.70 0.68
C ASN A 432 -17.95 5.63 0.81
N CYS A 433 -16.68 6.01 0.60
CA CYS A 433 -15.52 5.12 0.81
C CYS A 433 -15.15 4.93 2.29
N GLN A 434 -15.61 5.80 3.20
CA GLN A 434 -15.43 5.68 4.65
C GLN A 434 -16.62 4.97 5.32
N GLU A 435 -17.80 5.01 4.70
CA GLU A 435 -19.05 4.36 5.15
C GLU A 435 -19.16 2.88 4.72
N SER A 436 -18.21 2.36 3.92
CA SER A 436 -18.15 0.94 3.53
C SER A 436 -17.58 0.02 4.62
N ASP A 437 -17.92 -1.28 4.57
CA ASP A 437 -17.51 -2.35 5.53
C ASP A 437 -16.02 -2.35 5.89
N PHE A 438 -15.19 -1.87 4.96
CA PHE A 438 -13.82 -1.46 5.18
C PHE A 438 -13.71 0.03 4.78
N PRO A 439 -13.45 0.96 5.70
CA PRO A 439 -13.20 2.37 5.39
C PRO A 439 -11.89 2.56 4.61
N HIS A 440 -11.88 3.49 3.65
CA HIS A 440 -10.72 3.82 2.84
C HIS A 440 -10.44 5.33 2.79
N TYR A 441 -9.17 5.68 2.61
CA TYR A 441 -8.65 6.98 2.17
C TYR A 441 -8.98 8.23 3.03
N PRO A 442 -8.89 8.17 4.38
CA PRO A 442 -9.23 9.33 5.24
C PRO A 442 -8.38 10.58 4.95
N ASP A 443 -7.08 10.41 4.64
CA ASP A 443 -6.18 11.51 4.25
C ASP A 443 -6.52 12.10 2.87
N GLY A 444 -7.12 11.30 1.98
CA GLY A 444 -7.50 11.72 0.62
C GLY A 444 -8.52 12.86 0.63
N GLN A 445 -9.52 12.76 1.50
CA GLN A 445 -10.48 13.85 1.72
C GLN A 445 -9.82 15.05 2.39
N ALA A 446 -9.08 14.84 3.49
CA ALA A 446 -8.50 15.93 4.28
C ALA A 446 -7.62 16.88 3.45
N ARG A 447 -6.85 16.31 2.50
CA ARG A 447 -6.01 17.06 1.56
C ARG A 447 -6.79 17.82 0.49
N CYS A 448 -7.95 17.31 0.08
CA CYS A 448 -8.88 18.06 -0.78
C CYS A 448 -9.49 19.25 -0.02
N GLU A 449 -9.98 19.02 1.19
CA GLU A 449 -10.56 20.07 2.05
C GLU A 449 -9.52 21.16 2.43
N GLU A 450 -8.23 20.83 2.56
CA GLU A 450 -7.15 21.82 2.71
C GLU A 450 -6.99 22.70 1.47
N LYS A 451 -6.96 22.09 0.27
CA LYS A 451 -6.87 22.82 -0.99
C LYS A 451 -8.08 23.74 -1.19
N TRP A 452 -9.30 23.24 -1.00
CA TRP A 452 -10.52 24.02 -1.19
C TRP A 452 -10.62 25.22 -0.24
N ARG A 453 -10.21 25.09 1.02
CA ARG A 453 -10.14 26.22 1.97
C ARG A 453 -9.08 27.26 1.56
N ALA A 454 -7.97 26.84 0.94
CA ALA A 454 -6.96 27.76 0.42
C ALA A 454 -7.44 28.51 -0.85
N ASP A 455 -8.33 27.88 -1.65
CA ASP A 455 -8.93 28.48 -2.84
C ASP A 455 -10.19 29.32 -2.55
N GLY A 456 -10.78 29.21 -1.36
CA GLY A 456 -12.06 29.85 -1.00
C GLY A 456 -13.30 29.09 -1.50
N LEU A 457 -13.21 27.76 -1.67
CA LEU A 457 -14.25 26.87 -2.21
C LEU A 457 -14.98 26.03 -1.14
N ALA A 458 -14.58 26.10 0.13
CA ALA A 458 -15.10 25.31 1.25
C ALA A 458 -15.26 26.15 2.53
#